data_AF-A0A7S3N735-F1
#
_entry.id   AF-A0A7S3N735-F1
#
_cell.length_a   1.000
_cell.length_b   1.000
_cell.length_c   1.000
_cell.angle_alpha   90.00
_cell.angle_beta   90.00
_cell.angle_gamma   90.00
#
_symmetry.space_group_name_H-M   'P 1'
#
loop_
_entity.id
_entity.type
_entity.pdbx_description
1 polymer ?
#
loop_
_entity_poly.entity_id
_entity_poly.type
_entity_poly.pdbx_seq_one_letter_code
_entity_poly.pdbx_strand_id
1 'polypeptide(L)'
;MKRKAQDNSKKKKWQQELEQIQDDGEIGVEAIQLPEDYGKDSEDEEYDKRKKLEEQRQEEILVKEKEDLAKQQQAELDKQKEHLAKIEKEDKNEEEKVDVEDPELRSIFIVGLPKKFSDADLSKLCSEFGKIRSYDLIRIEGAEKNKGKALVEYYNTMSAMKAKQALDGKDHNGKFLIVNIGLKQAC
;
A
#
# COMPACT_ATOMS: atom_id res chain seq x y z
N MET A 1 26.45 2.57 -41.15
CA MET A 1 25.98 3.77 -41.87
C MET A 1 25.36 3.34 -43.21
N LYS A 2 24.10 3.76 -43.49
CA LYS A 2 23.53 4.14 -44.82
C LYS A 2 23.71 3.12 -45.99
N ARG A 3 22.69 2.60 -46.67
CA ARG A 3 21.51 3.26 -47.27
C ARG A 3 20.46 2.23 -47.70
N LYS A 4 19.20 2.53 -47.39
CA LYS A 4 18.00 2.13 -48.14
C LYS A 4 17.99 2.89 -49.48
N ALA A 5 17.61 2.24 -50.59
CA ALA A 5 16.92 2.86 -51.73
C ALA A 5 16.92 1.92 -52.95
N GLN A 6 15.87 1.10 -53.12
CA GLN A 6 15.53 0.55 -54.44
C GLN A 6 14.12 -0.10 -54.44
N ASP A 7 13.07 0.70 -54.24
CA ASP A 7 11.74 0.34 -54.74
C ASP A 7 10.90 1.60 -55.06
N ASN A 8 11.51 2.52 -55.81
CA ASN A 8 10.84 3.74 -56.32
C ASN A 8 10.42 3.59 -57.80
N SER A 9 10.46 2.37 -58.34
CA SER A 9 10.20 2.11 -59.77
C SER A 9 8.73 1.75 -60.02
N LYS A 10 8.08 1.02 -59.11
CA LYS A 10 6.66 0.68 -59.25
C LYS A 10 5.75 1.89 -59.14
N LYS A 11 6.07 2.85 -58.26
CA LYS A 11 5.24 4.05 -58.02
C LYS A 11 5.19 5.01 -59.22
N LYS A 12 6.25 5.05 -60.04
CA LYS A 12 6.30 5.87 -61.27
C LYS A 12 5.46 5.33 -62.41
N LYS A 13 5.26 4.00 -62.49
CA LYS A 13 4.49 3.38 -63.57
C LYS A 13 2.99 3.69 -63.46
N TRP A 14 2.45 3.68 -62.24
CA TRP A 14 1.05 4.02 -61.99
C TRP A 14 0.72 5.51 -62.15
N GLN A 15 1.68 6.39 -61.89
CA GLN A 15 1.48 7.82 -62.07
C GLN A 15 1.42 8.20 -63.56
N GLN A 16 2.12 7.46 -64.42
CA GLN A 16 2.18 7.74 -65.86
C GLN A 16 0.95 7.23 -66.63
N GLU A 17 0.17 6.31 -66.03
CA GLU A 17 -1.06 5.74 -66.61
C GLU A 17 -2.31 6.59 -66.32
N LEU A 18 -2.24 7.52 -65.34
CA LEU A 18 -3.33 8.42 -64.98
C LEU A 18 -3.30 9.76 -65.74
N GLU A 19 -2.26 10.02 -66.53
CA GLU A 19 -2.06 11.30 -67.24
C GLU A 19 -2.43 11.22 -68.74
N GLN A 20 -2.93 10.07 -69.22
CA GLN A 20 -3.38 9.87 -70.61
C GLN A 20 -4.90 9.99 -70.81
N ILE A 21 -5.65 10.42 -69.80
CA ILE A 21 -7.06 10.77 -69.97
C ILE A 21 -7.12 12.30 -70.15
N GLN A 22 -6.93 12.77 -71.38
CA GLN A 22 -7.13 14.17 -71.75
C GLN A 22 -8.51 14.36 -72.38
N ASP A 23 -9.26 15.26 -71.74
CA ASP A 23 -10.23 16.23 -72.27
C ASP A 23 -10.66 16.08 -73.74
N ASP A 24 -11.95 15.79 -73.94
CA ASP A 24 -12.91 16.76 -74.46
C ASP A 24 -14.34 16.17 -74.62
N GLY A 25 -15.35 16.86 -74.07
CA GLY A 25 -16.75 16.63 -74.44
C GLY A 25 -17.69 16.49 -73.25
N GLU A 26 -18.43 17.56 -72.97
CA GLU A 26 -19.63 17.55 -72.13
C GLU A 26 -20.54 16.34 -72.45
N ILE A 27 -20.83 15.51 -71.46
CA ILE A 27 -22.06 14.72 -71.47
C ILE A 27 -22.73 14.96 -70.13
N GLY A 28 -23.86 15.66 -70.21
CA GLY A 28 -24.67 16.09 -69.09
C GLY A 28 -25.11 14.92 -68.20
N VAL A 29 -25.42 15.28 -66.97
CA VAL A 29 -26.21 14.48 -66.03
C VAL A 29 -27.59 14.20 -66.63
N GLU A 30 -27.68 13.23 -67.53
CA GLU A 30 -28.95 12.69 -68.01
C GLU A 30 -29.18 11.33 -67.35
N ALA A 31 -30.36 11.22 -66.73
CA ALA A 31 -30.77 10.17 -65.85
C ALA A 31 -30.54 8.78 -66.47
N ILE A 32 -29.65 8.00 -65.86
CA ILE A 32 -29.64 6.55 -66.05
C ILE A 32 -30.87 6.02 -65.31
N GLN A 33 -31.96 5.86 -66.06
CA GLN A 33 -33.11 5.05 -65.67
C GLN A 33 -32.61 3.61 -65.48
N LEU A 34 -32.45 3.20 -64.22
CA LEU A 34 -32.17 1.81 -63.87
C LEU A 34 -33.42 0.96 -64.16
N PRO A 35 -33.32 -0.12 -64.95
CA PRO A 35 -34.42 -1.06 -65.17
C PRO A 35 -34.81 -1.74 -63.86
N GLU A 36 -36.10 -1.69 -63.51
CA GLU A 36 -36.69 -2.17 -62.25
C GLU A 36 -36.71 -3.70 -62.06
N ASP A 37 -35.94 -4.49 -62.82
CA ASP A 37 -36.12 -5.95 -62.84
C ASP A 37 -34.81 -6.76 -62.80
N TYR A 38 -33.86 -6.34 -61.97
CA TYR A 38 -32.74 -7.19 -61.55
C TYR A 38 -32.96 -7.73 -60.14
N GLY A 39 -33.18 -9.05 -60.09
CA GLY A 39 -33.55 -9.87 -58.95
C GLY A 39 -32.97 -9.49 -57.60
N LYS A 40 -33.89 -9.27 -56.67
CA LYS A 40 -33.72 -9.49 -55.22
C LYS A 40 -33.42 -10.97 -54.97
N ASP A 41 -32.77 -11.26 -53.85
CA ASP A 41 -32.53 -12.59 -53.24
C ASP A 41 -31.09 -13.12 -53.41
N SER A 42 -30.14 -12.57 -52.63
CA SER A 42 -29.05 -13.35 -51.98
C SER A 42 -27.96 -12.50 -51.33
N GLU A 43 -27.81 -11.22 -51.66
CA GLU A 43 -26.69 -10.38 -51.18
C GLU A 43 -26.90 -9.76 -49.78
N ASP A 44 -28.13 -9.73 -49.27
CA ASP A 44 -28.45 -9.10 -47.97
C ASP A 44 -28.04 -9.96 -46.75
N GLU A 45 -28.14 -11.30 -46.84
CA GLU A 45 -27.77 -12.19 -45.73
C GLU A 45 -26.26 -12.24 -45.45
N GLU A 46 -25.44 -12.08 -46.48
CA GLU A 46 -23.99 -12.17 -46.37
C GLU A 46 -23.39 -10.91 -45.72
N TYR A 47 -23.97 -9.74 -45.99
CA TYR A 47 -23.63 -8.48 -45.31
C TYR A 47 -23.91 -8.56 -43.80
N ASP A 48 -25.08 -9.04 -43.41
CA ASP A 48 -25.45 -9.22 -42.01
C ASP A 48 -24.56 -10.26 -41.30
N LYS A 49 -24.20 -11.36 -41.97
CA LYS A 49 -23.26 -12.38 -41.44
C LYS A 49 -21.86 -11.79 -41.21
N ARG A 50 -21.34 -11.02 -42.17
CA ARG A 50 -20.04 -10.31 -42.03
C ARG A 50 -20.05 -9.27 -40.92
N LYS A 51 -21.15 -8.52 -40.78
CA LYS A 51 -21.30 -7.50 -39.73
C LYS A 51 -21.33 -8.13 -38.33
N LYS A 52 -22.10 -9.21 -38.15
CA LYS A 52 -22.13 -10.00 -36.90
C LYS A 52 -20.77 -10.58 -36.54
N LEU A 53 -20.03 -11.08 -37.54
CA LEU A 53 -18.69 -11.65 -37.34
C LEU A 53 -17.68 -10.57 -36.92
N GLU A 54 -17.75 -9.37 -37.50
CA GLU A 54 -16.89 -8.25 -37.13
C GLU A 54 -17.21 -7.73 -35.72
N GLU A 55 -18.49 -7.66 -35.34
CA GLU A 55 -18.92 -7.34 -33.96
C GLU A 55 -18.42 -8.39 -32.96
N GLN A 56 -18.57 -9.69 -33.26
CA GLN A 56 -18.03 -10.76 -32.41
C GLN A 56 -16.50 -10.69 -32.26
N ARG A 57 -15.77 -10.38 -33.33
CA ARG A 57 -14.32 -10.17 -33.26
C ARG A 57 -13.96 -8.98 -32.37
N GLN A 58 -14.70 -7.88 -32.47
CA GLN A 58 -14.47 -6.71 -31.60
C GLN A 58 -14.76 -7.04 -30.13
N GLU A 59 -15.83 -7.78 -29.84
CA GLU A 59 -16.13 -8.26 -28.49
C GLU A 59 -15.04 -9.19 -27.95
N GLU A 60 -14.54 -10.14 -28.74
CA GLU A 60 -13.42 -11.01 -28.33
C GLU A 60 -12.13 -10.23 -28.05
N ILE A 61 -11.83 -9.21 -28.86
CA ILE A 61 -10.66 -8.34 -28.64
C ILE A 61 -10.79 -7.60 -27.31
N LEU A 62 -11.97 -7.00 -27.05
CA LEU A 62 -12.24 -6.28 -25.81
C LEU A 62 -12.19 -7.20 -24.57
N VAL A 63 -12.67 -8.44 -24.68
CA VAL A 63 -12.58 -9.42 -23.59
C VAL A 63 -11.12 -9.78 -23.29
N LYS A 64 -10.31 -10.04 -24.33
CA LYS A 64 -8.87 -10.32 -24.15
C LYS A 64 -8.11 -9.16 -23.53
N GLU A 65 -8.35 -7.92 -23.97
CA GLU A 65 -7.73 -6.74 -23.37
C GLU A 65 -8.11 -6.57 -21.90
N LYS A 66 -9.37 -6.82 -21.53
CA LYS A 66 -9.81 -6.79 -20.13
C LYS A 66 -9.17 -7.87 -19.27
N GLU A 67 -9.03 -9.09 -19.81
CA GLU A 67 -8.36 -10.20 -19.10
C GLU A 67 -6.87 -9.92 -18.88
N ASP A 68 -6.18 -9.39 -19.89
CA ASP A 68 -4.76 -9.05 -19.80
C ASP A 68 -4.53 -7.90 -18.82
N LEU A 69 -5.39 -6.87 -18.84
CA LEU A 69 -5.35 -5.79 -17.85
C LEU A 69 -5.60 -6.31 -16.43
N ALA A 70 -6.56 -7.22 -16.25
CA ALA A 70 -6.85 -7.83 -14.95
C ALA A 70 -5.67 -8.68 -14.44
N LYS A 71 -5.02 -9.47 -15.32
CA LYS A 71 -3.79 -10.21 -14.98
C LYS A 71 -2.66 -9.26 -14.58
N GLN A 72 -2.51 -8.15 -15.29
CA GLN A 72 -1.48 -7.16 -15.01
C GLN A 72 -1.72 -6.46 -13.66
N GLN A 73 -2.97 -6.07 -13.38
CA GLN A 73 -3.39 -5.51 -12.09
C GLN A 73 -3.19 -6.50 -10.94
N GLN A 74 -3.55 -7.77 -11.16
CA GLN A 74 -3.38 -8.81 -10.15
C GLN A 74 -1.89 -9.02 -9.80
N ALA A 75 -1.01 -9.06 -10.80
CA ALA A 75 0.43 -9.19 -10.59
C ALA A 75 1.05 -7.99 -9.86
N GLU A 76 0.53 -6.77 -10.06
CA GLU A 76 0.97 -5.58 -9.35
C GLU A 76 0.54 -5.62 -7.87
N LEU A 77 -0.69 -6.05 -7.60
CA LEU A 77 -1.20 -6.22 -6.24
C LEU A 77 -0.41 -7.27 -5.46
N ASP A 78 -0.02 -8.37 -6.11
CA ASP A 78 0.77 -9.44 -5.48
C ASP A 78 2.19 -8.96 -5.13
N LYS A 79 2.82 -8.15 -6.00
CA LYS A 79 4.10 -7.48 -5.70
C LYS A 79 4.00 -6.53 -4.52
N GLN A 80 2.91 -5.74 -4.44
CA GLN A 80 2.70 -4.81 -3.32
C GLN A 80 2.48 -5.57 -2.00
N LYS A 81 1.70 -6.66 -2.01
CA LYS A 81 1.51 -7.52 -0.84
C LYS A 81 2.81 -8.16 -0.37
N GLU A 82 3.65 -8.62 -1.29
CA GLU A 82 4.95 -9.18 -0.94
C GLU A 82 5.88 -8.14 -0.28
N HIS A 83 5.87 -6.89 -0.77
CA HIS A 83 6.63 -5.79 -0.18
C HIS A 83 6.12 -5.40 1.22
N LEU A 84 4.80 -5.30 1.40
CA LEU A 84 4.17 -5.05 2.71
C LEU A 84 4.48 -6.16 3.72
N ALA A 85 4.44 -7.42 3.30
CA ALA A 85 4.78 -8.56 4.15
C ALA A 85 6.27 -8.61 4.53
N LYS A 86 7.17 -7.99 3.75
CA LYS A 86 8.58 -7.82 4.12
C LYS A 86 8.74 -6.72 5.18
N ILE A 87 8.05 -5.59 5.01
CA ILE A 87 8.05 -4.50 6.00
C ILE A 87 7.51 -4.98 7.36
N GLU A 88 6.37 -5.67 7.39
CA GLU A 88 5.80 -6.18 8.65
C GLU A 88 6.71 -7.19 9.37
N LYS A 89 7.56 -7.90 8.63
CA LYS A 89 8.55 -8.82 9.20
C LYS A 89 9.79 -8.09 9.73
N GLU A 90 10.10 -6.92 9.17
CA GLU A 90 11.17 -6.05 9.65
C GLU A 90 10.74 -5.29 10.93
N ASP A 91 9.52 -4.77 10.98
CA ASP A 91 8.95 -4.13 12.19
C ASP A 91 8.85 -5.10 13.39
N LYS A 92 8.61 -6.40 13.13
CA LYS A 92 8.60 -7.44 14.18
C LYS A 92 10.00 -7.88 14.65
N ASN A 93 11.04 -7.59 13.86
CA ASN A 93 12.43 -7.99 14.15
C ASN A 93 13.21 -6.88 14.87
N GLU A 94 12.72 -5.63 14.85
CA GLU A 94 13.30 -4.53 15.64
C GLU A 94 12.95 -4.60 17.14
N GLU A 95 11.87 -5.26 17.54
CA GLU A 95 11.58 -5.51 18.98
C GLU A 95 12.52 -6.54 19.62
N GLU A 96 13.28 -7.32 18.83
CA GLU A 96 14.13 -8.42 19.32
C GLU A 96 15.65 -8.14 19.20
N LYS A 97 16.06 -6.92 18.82
CA LYS A 97 17.49 -6.53 18.78
C LYS A 97 17.81 -5.26 19.55
N VAL A 98 17.77 -5.33 20.88
CA VAL A 98 18.63 -4.43 21.69
C VAL A 98 19.21 -5.13 22.92
N ASP A 99 20.15 -6.05 22.71
CA ASP A 99 20.92 -6.69 23.79
C ASP A 99 22.14 -5.86 24.28
N VAL A 100 22.11 -4.52 24.13
CA VAL A 100 23.06 -3.63 24.82
C VAL A 100 22.36 -2.34 25.29
N GLU A 101 21.21 -2.47 25.95
CA GLU A 101 20.63 -1.34 26.68
C GLU A 101 21.05 -1.37 28.13
N ASP A 102 21.78 -0.33 28.54
CA ASP A 102 22.16 -0.08 29.92
C ASP A 102 20.94 -0.32 30.83
N PRO A 103 21.04 -1.18 31.86
CA PRO A 103 19.92 -1.45 32.76
C PRO A 103 19.36 -0.17 33.39
N GLU A 104 20.15 0.90 33.51
CA GLU A 104 19.67 2.21 33.95
C GLU A 104 18.68 2.83 32.95
N LEU A 105 18.86 2.65 31.65
CA LEU A 105 17.96 3.22 30.63
C LEU A 105 16.65 2.45 30.49
N ARG A 106 16.65 1.16 30.82
CA ARG A 106 15.44 0.30 30.82
C ARG A 106 14.67 0.33 32.12
N SER A 107 15.23 0.95 33.15
CA SER A 107 14.62 1.07 34.46
C SER A 107 14.00 2.44 34.64
N ILE A 108 12.84 2.47 35.31
CA ILE A 108 12.18 3.70 35.73
C ILE A 108 11.97 3.72 37.23
N PHE A 109 12.09 4.91 37.80
CA PHE A 109 11.83 5.19 39.20
C PHE A 109 10.59 6.08 39.33
N ILE A 110 9.57 5.57 40.00
CA ILE A 110 8.28 6.23 40.18
C ILE A 110 8.18 6.73 41.63
N VAL A 111 7.89 8.02 41.80
CA VAL A 111 7.69 8.70 43.08
C VAL A 111 6.30 9.29 43.14
N GLY A 112 5.69 9.35 44.32
CA GLY A 112 4.38 9.97 44.53
C GLY A 112 3.22 8.98 44.56
N LEU A 113 3.50 7.67 44.56
CA LEU A 113 2.46 6.65 44.60
C LEU A 113 1.60 6.76 45.89
N PRO A 114 0.29 6.46 45.81
CA PRO A 114 -0.59 6.49 46.97
C PRO A 114 -0.27 5.35 47.95
N LYS A 115 -0.55 5.57 49.24
CA LYS A 115 -0.26 4.61 50.33
C LYS A 115 -0.98 3.25 50.18
N LYS A 116 -2.08 3.24 49.43
CA LYS A 116 -2.89 2.05 49.14
C LYS A 116 -2.44 1.28 47.89
N PHE A 117 -1.41 1.76 47.20
CA PHE A 117 -0.95 1.15 45.95
C PHE A 117 -0.24 -0.17 46.22
N SER A 118 -0.68 -1.25 45.57
CA SER A 118 -0.13 -2.59 45.70
C SER A 118 0.80 -2.95 44.54
N ASP A 119 1.55 -4.04 44.69
CA ASP A 119 2.40 -4.58 43.61
C ASP A 119 1.59 -4.96 42.37
N ALA A 120 0.38 -5.48 42.58
CA ALA A 120 -0.52 -5.87 41.50
C ALA A 120 -0.99 -4.64 40.70
N ASP A 121 -1.26 -3.53 41.38
CA ASP A 121 -1.66 -2.28 40.72
C ASP A 121 -0.49 -1.67 39.93
N LEU A 122 0.72 -1.74 40.50
CA LEU A 122 1.95 -1.30 39.83
C LEU A 122 2.21 -2.11 38.56
N SER A 123 2.16 -3.44 38.67
CA SER A 123 2.34 -4.31 37.52
C SER A 123 1.30 -4.02 36.44
N LYS A 124 0.02 -3.85 36.79
CA LYS A 124 -1.04 -3.53 35.83
C LYS A 124 -0.81 -2.17 35.15
N LEU A 125 -0.50 -1.13 35.92
CA LEU A 125 -0.26 0.21 35.39
C LEU A 125 0.95 0.23 34.44
N CYS A 126 2.03 -0.44 34.80
CA CYS A 126 3.25 -0.47 34.01
C CYS A 126 3.15 -1.40 32.79
N SER A 127 2.34 -2.46 32.86
CA SER A 127 2.16 -3.42 31.76
C SER A 127 1.49 -2.81 30.53
N GLU A 128 0.78 -1.69 30.68
CA GLU A 128 0.17 -0.94 29.58
C GLU A 128 1.22 -0.34 28.62
N PHE A 129 2.44 -0.07 29.12
CA PHE A 129 3.51 0.57 28.34
C PHE A 129 4.55 -0.41 27.79
N GLY A 130 4.57 -1.64 28.31
CA GLY A 130 5.45 -2.69 27.81
C GLY A 130 5.63 -3.87 28.76
N LYS A 131 6.43 -4.84 28.31
CA LYS A 131 6.73 -6.04 29.10
C LYS A 131 7.69 -5.69 30.25
N ILE A 132 7.25 -5.99 31.46
CA ILE A 132 8.01 -5.78 32.69
C ILE A 132 8.94 -6.97 32.93
N ARG A 133 10.22 -6.70 33.19
CA ARG A 133 11.23 -7.68 33.56
C ARG A 133 11.23 -7.93 35.06
N SER A 134 11.27 -6.85 35.84
CA SER A 134 11.25 -6.89 37.30
C SER A 134 10.61 -5.61 37.86
N TYR A 135 10.09 -5.67 39.08
CA TYR A 135 9.56 -4.49 39.76
C TYR A 135 9.75 -4.63 41.27
N ASP A 136 10.02 -3.51 41.94
CA ASP A 136 10.22 -3.42 43.38
C ASP A 136 9.45 -2.23 43.95
N LEU A 137 8.41 -2.53 44.76
CA LEU A 137 7.69 -1.50 45.50
C LEU A 137 8.37 -1.25 46.85
N ILE A 138 8.92 -0.05 47.05
CA ILE A 138 9.68 0.28 48.25
C ILE A 138 8.73 0.47 49.44
N ARG A 139 8.86 -0.42 50.44
CA ARG A 139 8.12 -0.40 51.72
C ARG A 139 9.08 -0.15 52.87
N ILE A 140 8.58 0.36 53.99
CA ILE A 140 9.37 0.44 55.23
C ILE A 140 9.15 -0.85 55.99
N GLU A 141 10.24 -1.48 56.41
CA GLU A 141 10.17 -2.61 57.33
C GLU A 141 9.49 -2.16 58.64
N GLY A 142 8.35 -2.77 58.96
CA GLY A 142 7.51 -2.41 60.11
C GLY A 142 6.37 -1.42 59.84
N ALA A 143 6.21 -0.87 58.62
CA ALA A 143 5.04 -0.09 58.25
C ALA A 143 4.10 -0.89 57.34
N GLU A 144 2.80 -0.85 57.63
CA GLU A 144 1.74 -1.45 56.79
C GLU A 144 1.59 -0.74 55.42
N LYS A 145 2.31 0.36 55.19
CA LYS A 145 2.11 1.28 54.05
C LYS A 145 3.40 1.45 53.26
N ASN A 146 3.25 1.56 51.94
CA ASN A 146 4.38 1.82 51.03
C ASN A 146 4.96 3.25 51.24
N LYS A 147 6.22 3.45 50.84
CA LYS A 147 6.87 4.79 50.86
C LYS A 147 6.40 5.70 49.70
N GLY A 148 5.46 5.24 48.89
CA GLY A 148 5.03 5.93 47.67
C GLY A 148 6.12 5.97 46.59
N LYS A 149 7.03 5.00 46.60
CA LYS A 149 8.16 4.90 45.67
C LYS A 149 8.21 3.47 45.08
N ALA A 150 8.47 3.35 43.79
CA ALA A 150 8.63 2.07 43.10
C ALA A 150 9.75 2.13 42.07
N LEU A 151 10.40 1.00 41.85
CA LEU A 151 11.34 0.76 40.76
C LEU A 151 10.73 -0.26 39.81
N VAL A 152 10.81 -0.02 38.51
CA VAL A 152 10.30 -0.94 37.48
C VAL A 152 11.32 -1.06 36.36
N GLU A 153 11.71 -2.28 36.03
CA GLU A 153 12.62 -2.61 34.95
C GLU A 153 11.83 -3.21 33.78
N TYR A 154 11.99 -2.65 32.59
CA TYR A 154 11.38 -3.18 31.36
C TYR A 154 12.36 -4.04 30.57
N TYR A 155 11.83 -4.86 29.66
CA TYR A 155 12.68 -5.55 28.68
C TYR A 155 13.31 -4.58 27.66
N ASN A 156 12.59 -3.49 27.31
CA ASN A 156 12.96 -2.53 26.26
C ASN A 156 13.06 -1.09 26.81
N THR A 157 14.05 -0.30 26.38
CA THR A 157 14.14 1.13 26.77
C THR A 157 12.98 1.95 26.25
N MET A 158 12.46 1.62 25.06
CA MET A 158 11.33 2.32 24.47
C MET A 158 10.08 2.24 25.35
N SER A 159 9.86 1.10 26.02
CA SER A 159 8.78 0.93 27.00
C SER A 159 9.00 1.79 28.24
N ALA A 160 10.24 1.87 28.74
CA ALA A 160 10.60 2.73 29.86
C ALA A 160 10.37 4.22 29.53
N MET A 161 10.78 4.67 28.34
CA MET A 161 10.56 6.05 27.88
C MET A 161 9.07 6.39 27.70
N LYS A 162 8.29 5.47 27.11
CA LYS A 162 6.83 5.62 26.98
C LYS A 162 6.16 5.73 28.35
N ALA A 163 6.50 4.84 29.27
CA ALA A 163 5.99 4.87 30.64
C ALA A 163 6.35 6.19 31.34
N LYS A 164 7.59 6.67 31.20
CA LYS A 164 8.02 7.97 31.74
C LYS A 164 7.15 9.11 31.20
N GLN A 165 6.98 9.23 29.88
CA GLN A 165 6.19 10.32 29.29
C GLN A 165 4.70 10.27 29.68
N ALA A 166 4.14 9.08 29.86
CA ALA A 166 2.71 8.92 30.15
C ALA A 166 2.35 9.04 31.65
N LEU A 167 3.27 8.63 32.53
CA LEU A 167 3.04 8.61 33.97
C LEU A 167 3.58 9.85 34.70
N ASP A 168 4.63 10.49 34.17
CA ASP A 168 5.20 11.70 34.77
C ASP A 168 4.17 12.85 34.74
N GLY A 169 3.93 13.46 35.90
CA GLY A 169 2.94 14.52 36.08
C GLY A 169 1.48 14.04 36.19
N LYS A 170 1.20 12.73 36.12
CA LYS A 170 -0.17 12.21 36.23
C LYS A 170 -0.67 12.26 37.68
N ASP A 171 -1.90 12.72 37.90
CA ASP A 171 -2.56 12.64 39.22
C ASP A 171 -3.03 11.21 39.50
N HIS A 172 -2.66 10.67 40.66
CA HIS A 172 -3.24 9.47 41.26
C HIS A 172 -3.59 9.74 42.73
N ASN A 173 -4.89 9.79 43.03
CA ASN A 173 -5.46 10.01 44.36
C ASN A 173 -4.97 11.32 45.03
N GLY A 174 -4.91 12.41 44.26
CA GLY A 174 -4.49 13.73 44.77
C GLY A 174 -2.98 13.84 44.98
N LYS A 175 -2.22 13.00 44.29
CA LYS A 175 -0.75 13.06 44.25
C LYS A 175 -0.28 12.98 42.81
N PHE A 176 0.64 13.87 42.45
CA PHE A 176 1.30 13.81 41.16
C PHE A 176 2.42 12.77 41.20
N LEU A 177 2.40 11.88 40.20
CA LEU A 177 3.46 10.93 39.98
C LEU A 177 4.65 11.64 39.32
N ILE A 178 5.86 11.32 39.78
CA ILE A 178 7.11 11.78 39.17
C ILE A 178 7.85 10.55 38.71
N VAL A 179 8.21 10.50 37.43
CA VAL A 179 8.87 9.34 36.83
C VAL A 179 10.22 9.75 36.24
N ASN A 180 11.28 9.14 36.76
CA ASN A 180 12.64 9.32 36.28
C ASN A 180 13.14 8.04 35.62
N ILE A 181 13.93 8.16 34.56
CA ILE A 181 14.65 7.02 33.97
C ILE A 181 15.91 6.80 34.82
N GLY A 182 16.21 5.55 35.14
CA GLY A 182 17.35 5.18 35.98
C GLY A 182 16.99 4.27 37.16
N LEU A 183 18.01 3.61 37.70
CA LEU A 183 17.94 2.79 38.92
C LEU A 183 18.11 3.62 40.22
N LYS A 184 18.53 4.89 40.11
CA LYS A 184 18.97 5.69 41.26
C LYS A 184 17.91 6.69 41.71
N GLN A 185 17.65 6.72 43.02
CA GLN A 185 17.07 7.90 43.65
C GLN A 185 18.06 9.04 43.49
N ALA A 186 17.62 10.19 42.98
CA ALA A 186 18.35 11.42 43.23
C ALA A 186 18.34 11.63 44.75
N CYS A 187 19.50 11.42 45.38
CA CYS A 187 19.76 11.83 46.77
C CYS A 187 19.62 13.34 46.89
#